data_AF-A0A1J5MT84-F1
#
_entry.id   AF-A0A1J5MT84-F1
#
_cell.length_a   1.000
_cell.length_b   1.000
_cell.length_c   1.000
_cell.angle_alpha   90.00
_cell.angle_beta   90.00
_cell.angle_gamma   90.00
#
_symmetry.space_group_name_H-M   'P 1'
#
loop_
_entity.id
_entity.type
_entity.pdbx_description
1 polymer ?
#
loop_
_entity_poly.entity_id
_entity_poly.type
_entity_poly.pdbx_seq_one_letter_code
_entity_poly.pdbx_strand_id
1 'polypeptide(L)'
;MAEDDVVDLTPVKTPEQLLKEEVGLYLKIVREAQGKPLRWVAQKLGCTSSFISQIEKGNASIPLDRVLDFSLAYDLPVPEFVRIVLVAMHNDTYRALMSILENDPEMAHAADQCHSTNDAKLRAKRRKILNPGLSSKSLDRMREFILKNQKPTYGEPVAGDS
;
A
#
# COMPACT_ATOMS: atom_id res chain seq x y z
N MET A 1 14.97 -47.41 7.72
CA MET A 1 14.40 -46.18 8.31
C MET A 1 14.41 -45.16 7.19
N ALA A 2 13.28 -44.95 6.52
CA ALA A 2 13.16 -43.92 5.50
C ALA A 2 12.94 -42.60 6.24
N GLU A 3 13.84 -41.64 6.02
CA GLU A 3 13.62 -40.27 6.46
C GLU A 3 12.43 -39.74 5.66
N ASP A 4 11.33 -39.45 6.36
CA ASP A 4 10.21 -38.72 5.79
C ASP A 4 10.74 -37.34 5.35
N ASP A 5 11.00 -37.20 4.05
CA ASP A 5 11.16 -35.91 3.40
C ASP A 5 9.85 -35.14 3.63
N VAL A 6 9.82 -34.35 4.70
CA VAL A 6 8.72 -33.42 4.97
C VAL A 6 8.78 -32.35 3.88
N VAL A 7 8.10 -32.62 2.77
CA VAL A 7 7.86 -31.64 1.73
C VAL A 7 7.18 -30.46 2.39
N ASP A 8 7.86 -29.32 2.44
CA ASP A 8 7.29 -28.07 2.91
C ASP A 8 6.18 -27.66 1.94
N LEU A 9 4.94 -28.05 2.27
CA LEU A 9 3.73 -27.76 1.53
C LEU A 9 3.23 -26.33 1.78
N THR A 10 4.03 -25.43 2.37
CA THR A 10 3.62 -24.04 2.49
C THR A 10 3.44 -23.45 1.08
N PRO A 11 2.24 -22.94 0.75
CA PRO A 11 2.02 -22.33 -0.55
C PRO A 11 2.93 -21.11 -0.67
N VAL A 12 3.84 -21.15 -1.64
CA VAL A 12 4.71 -20.01 -1.97
C VAL A 12 3.82 -18.85 -2.39
N LYS A 13 3.83 -17.78 -1.58
CA LYS A 13 3.04 -16.57 -1.85
C LYS A 13 3.54 -15.88 -3.11
N THR A 14 2.63 -15.40 -3.95
CA THR A 14 3.00 -14.60 -5.12
C THR A 14 3.50 -13.21 -4.70
N PRO A 15 4.30 -12.52 -5.54
CA PRO A 15 4.73 -11.15 -5.26
C PRO A 15 3.57 -10.19 -4.97
N GLU A 16 2.43 -10.38 -5.64
CA GLU A 16 1.22 -9.59 -5.44
C GLU A 16 0.59 -9.84 -4.06
N GLN A 17 0.57 -11.10 -3.60
CA GLN A 17 0.10 -11.45 -2.27
C GLN A 17 0.98 -10.84 -1.19
N LEU A 18 2.30 -10.91 -1.34
CA LEU A 18 3.25 -10.28 -0.42
C LEU A 18 3.07 -8.75 -0.38
N LEU A 19 2.92 -8.12 -1.54
CA LEU A 19 2.70 -6.68 -1.61
C LEU A 19 1.37 -6.26 -0.95
N LYS A 20 0.32 -7.06 -1.12
CA LYS A 20 -0.97 -6.81 -0.47
C LYS A 20 -0.88 -6.93 1.06
N GLU A 21 -0.10 -7.89 1.56
CA GLU A 21 0.21 -8.03 2.99
C GLU A 21 1.03 -6.85 3.52
N GLU A 22 2.03 -6.37 2.79
CA GLU A 22 2.79 -5.17 3.16
C GLU A 22 1.89 -3.93 3.31
N VAL A 23 0.97 -3.72 2.35
CA VAL A 23 -0.01 -2.62 2.43
C VAL A 23 -0.99 -2.79 3.58
N GLY A 24 -1.45 -4.02 3.84
CA GLY A 24 -2.28 -4.34 5.01
C GLY A 24 -1.57 -4.00 6.32
N LEU A 25 -0.32 -4.43 6.46
CA LEU A 25 0.52 -4.13 7.62
C LEU A 25 0.73 -2.61 7.79
N TYR A 26 0.98 -1.89 6.71
CA TYR A 26 1.09 -0.43 6.73
C TYR A 26 -0.15 0.22 7.33
N LEU A 27 -1.35 -0.15 6.87
CA LEU A 27 -2.62 0.36 7.39
C LEU A 27 -2.76 0.09 8.88
N LYS A 28 -2.45 -1.14 9.32
CA LYS A 28 -2.46 -1.51 10.73
C LYS A 28 -1.57 -0.59 11.56
N ILE A 29 -0.32 -0.39 11.13
CA ILE A 29 0.66 0.45 11.85
C ILE A 29 0.20 1.91 11.89
N VAL A 30 -0.29 2.46 10.78
CA VAL A 30 -0.84 3.84 10.74
C VAL A 30 -1.99 4.00 11.74
N ARG A 31 -2.94 3.07 11.74
CA ARG A 31 -4.08 3.08 12.66
C ARG A 31 -3.63 3.01 14.12
N GLU A 32 -2.69 2.11 14.43
CA GLU A 32 -2.17 1.91 15.79
C GLU A 32 -1.33 3.09 16.27
N ALA A 33 -0.52 3.70 15.41
CA ALA A 33 0.24 4.91 15.71
C ALA A 33 -0.67 6.11 16.03
N GLN A 34 -1.87 6.14 15.45
CA GLN A 34 -2.91 7.14 15.75
C GLN A 34 -3.78 6.78 16.98
N GLY A 35 -3.49 5.67 17.67
CA GLY A 35 -4.27 5.22 18.83
C GLY A 35 -5.71 4.77 18.50
N LYS A 36 -6.01 4.49 17.23
CA LYS A 36 -7.36 4.15 16.78
C LYS A 36 -7.61 2.64 16.89
N PRO A 37 -8.67 2.17 17.58
CA PRO A 37 -9.03 0.76 17.55
C PRO A 37 -9.69 0.38 16.21
N LEU A 38 -9.66 -0.89 15.83
CA LEU A 38 -10.30 -1.40 14.61
C LEU A 38 -11.76 -0.94 14.46
N ARG A 39 -12.53 -1.00 15.56
CA ARG A 39 -13.94 -0.57 15.60
C ARG A 39 -14.15 0.89 15.18
N TRP A 40 -13.18 1.76 15.46
CA TRP A 40 -13.27 3.19 15.12
C TRP A 40 -13.21 3.37 13.60
N VAL A 41 -12.25 2.70 12.95
CA VAL A 41 -12.11 2.75 11.49
C VAL A 41 -13.31 2.10 10.81
N ALA A 42 -13.74 0.95 11.32
CA ALA A 42 -14.90 0.23 10.81
C ALA A 42 -16.19 1.08 10.86
N GLN A 43 -16.43 1.77 11.99
CA GLN A 43 -17.57 2.69 12.13
C GLN A 43 -17.48 3.85 11.13
N LYS A 44 -16.30 4.46 10.98
CA LYS A 44 -16.09 5.57 10.04
C LYS A 44 -16.33 5.17 8.58
N LEU A 45 -16.03 3.92 8.23
CA LEU A 45 -16.21 3.38 6.88
C LEU A 45 -17.57 2.70 6.65
N GLY A 46 -18.39 2.55 7.70
CA GLY A 46 -19.68 1.86 7.61
C GLY A 46 -19.52 0.36 7.31
N CYS A 47 -18.48 -0.29 7.85
CA CYS A 47 -18.21 -1.71 7.63
C CYS A 47 -17.92 -2.44 8.95
N THR A 48 -17.60 -3.74 8.89
CA THR A 48 -17.29 -4.53 10.09
C THR A 48 -15.81 -4.44 10.47
N SER A 49 -15.51 -4.54 11.78
CA SER A 49 -14.12 -4.62 12.26
C SER A 49 -13.38 -5.85 11.71
N SER A 50 -14.12 -6.94 11.44
CA SER A 50 -13.57 -8.14 10.80
C SER A 50 -13.09 -7.84 9.39
N PHE A 51 -13.87 -7.10 8.59
CA PHE A 51 -13.47 -6.69 7.25
C PHE A 51 -12.19 -5.84 7.26
N ILE A 52 -12.10 -4.86 8.17
CA ILE A 52 -10.86 -4.08 8.35
C ILE A 52 -9.69 -4.98 8.75
N SER A 53 -9.90 -5.93 9.65
CA SER A 53 -8.87 -6.90 10.05
C SER A 53 -8.39 -7.76 8.87
N GLN A 54 -9.29 -8.19 7.97
CA GLN A 54 -8.91 -8.94 6.78
C GLN A 54 -8.10 -8.10 5.80
N ILE A 55 -8.41 -6.82 5.64
CA ILE A 55 -7.60 -5.89 4.83
C ILE A 55 -6.22 -5.70 5.45
N GLU A 56 -6.14 -5.45 6.76
CA GLU A 56 -4.89 -5.24 7.48
C GLU A 56 -3.98 -6.48 7.51
N LYS A 57 -4.54 -7.67 7.26
CA LYS A 57 -3.80 -8.93 7.11
C LYS A 57 -3.42 -9.24 5.66
N GLY A 58 -3.83 -8.43 4.69
CA GLY A 58 -3.62 -8.69 3.26
C GLY A 58 -4.59 -9.72 2.66
N ASN A 59 -5.56 -10.23 3.42
CA ASN A 59 -6.51 -11.26 2.96
C ASN A 59 -7.64 -10.66 2.10
N ALA A 60 -8.02 -9.41 2.36
CA ALA A 60 -9.06 -8.70 1.61
C ALA A 60 -8.49 -7.46 0.90
N SER A 61 -9.07 -7.13 -0.25
CA SER A 61 -8.74 -5.90 -0.97
C SER A 61 -9.70 -4.79 -0.56
N ILE A 62 -9.24 -3.54 -0.56
CA ILE A 62 -10.11 -2.37 -0.43
C ILE A 62 -10.95 -2.28 -1.72
N PRO A 63 -12.28 -2.15 -1.64
CA PRO A 63 -13.11 -1.96 -2.83
C PRO A 63 -12.72 -0.69 -3.58
N LEU A 64 -12.63 -0.76 -4.91
CA LEU A 64 -12.09 0.33 -5.75
C LEU A 64 -12.89 1.65 -5.59
N ASP A 65 -14.21 1.53 -5.47
CA ASP A 65 -15.16 2.62 -5.22
C ASP A 65 -15.01 3.27 -3.82
N ARG A 66 -14.33 2.60 -2.89
CA ARG A 66 -14.15 3.04 -1.49
C ARG A 66 -12.74 3.53 -1.17
N VAL A 67 -11.82 3.53 -2.14
CA VAL A 67 -10.40 3.87 -1.89
C VAL A 67 -10.23 5.27 -1.29
N LEU A 68 -11.02 6.26 -1.73
CA LEU A 68 -10.98 7.61 -1.18
C LEU A 68 -11.42 7.66 0.29
N ASP A 69 -12.49 6.94 0.63
CA ASP A 69 -12.99 6.87 2.01
C ASP A 69 -11.94 6.27 2.95
N PHE A 70 -11.24 5.23 2.50
CA PHE A 70 -10.15 4.62 3.25
C PHE A 70 -9.00 5.60 3.48
N SER A 71 -8.62 6.38 2.47
CA SER A 71 -7.60 7.43 2.62
C SER A 71 -7.99 8.40 3.73
N LEU A 72 -9.24 8.87 3.73
CA LEU A 72 -9.76 9.81 4.73
C LEU A 72 -9.94 9.16 6.11
N ALA A 73 -10.25 7.87 6.19
CA ALA A 73 -10.38 7.14 7.44
C ALA A 73 -9.04 6.99 8.17
N TYR A 74 -7.99 6.65 7.42
CA TYR A 74 -6.62 6.48 7.90
C TYR A 74 -5.82 7.79 7.96
N ASP A 75 -6.38 8.91 7.50
CA ASP A 75 -5.72 10.21 7.43
C ASP A 75 -4.43 10.17 6.59
N LEU A 76 -4.54 9.53 5.43
CA LEU A 76 -3.45 9.35 4.48
C LEU A 76 -3.62 10.28 3.27
N PRO A 77 -2.52 10.78 2.67
CA PRO A 77 -2.58 11.60 1.46
C PRO A 77 -3.22 10.84 0.29
N VAL A 78 -4.37 11.34 -0.19
CA VAL A 78 -5.17 10.71 -1.24
C VAL A 78 -4.36 10.27 -2.46
N PRO A 79 -3.52 11.12 -3.08
CA PRO A 79 -2.80 10.71 -4.29
C PRO A 79 -1.84 9.54 -4.05
N GLU A 80 -1.18 9.50 -2.89
CA GLU A 80 -0.23 8.45 -2.55
C GLU A 80 -0.95 7.16 -2.20
N PHE A 81 -2.02 7.27 -1.42
CA PHE A 81 -2.82 6.13 -0.99
C PHE A 81 -3.49 5.42 -2.16
N VAL A 82 -4.16 6.19 -3.05
CA VAL A 82 -4.81 5.63 -4.24
C VAL A 82 -3.80 4.86 -5.09
N ARG A 83 -2.61 5.42 -5.28
CA ARG A 83 -1.53 4.76 -6.03
C ARG A 83 -1.13 3.42 -5.39
N ILE A 84 -0.89 3.41 -4.08
CA ILE A 84 -0.48 2.20 -3.34
C ILE A 84 -1.55 1.12 -3.49
N VAL A 85 -2.83 1.47 -3.30
CA VAL A 85 -3.95 0.52 -3.39
C VAL A 85 -4.14 0.01 -4.81
N LEU A 86 -4.03 0.85 -5.84
CA LEU A 86 -4.14 0.40 -7.23
C LEU A 86 -3.03 -0.59 -7.59
N VAL A 87 -1.78 -0.32 -7.21
CA VAL A 87 -0.66 -1.21 -7.53
C VAL A 87 -0.75 -2.54 -6.77
N ALA A 88 -1.14 -2.50 -5.49
CA ALA A 88 -1.10 -3.66 -4.59
C ALA A 88 -2.37 -4.52 -4.60
N MET A 89 -3.53 -3.92 -4.85
CA MET A 89 -4.84 -4.59 -4.70
C MET A 89 -5.67 -4.64 -5.98
N HIS A 90 -5.37 -3.77 -6.96
CA HIS A 90 -6.11 -3.66 -8.23
C HIS A 90 -5.14 -3.55 -9.43
N ASN A 91 -4.16 -4.46 -9.49
CA ASN A 91 -3.06 -4.37 -10.45
C ASN A 91 -3.53 -4.29 -11.91
N ASP A 92 -4.59 -5.02 -12.26
CA ASP A 92 -5.18 -4.97 -13.61
C ASP A 92 -5.71 -3.58 -13.97
N THR A 93 -6.34 -2.89 -13.02
CA THR A 93 -6.80 -1.51 -13.20
C THR A 93 -5.62 -0.56 -13.37
N TYR A 94 -4.56 -0.74 -12.56
CA TYR A 94 -3.33 0.03 -12.72
C TYR A 94 -2.70 -0.19 -14.10
N ARG A 95 -2.60 -1.44 -14.56
CA ARG A 95 -2.08 -1.79 -15.88
C ARG A 95 -2.90 -1.21 -17.02
N ALA A 96 -4.23 -1.28 -16.92
CA ALA A 96 -5.12 -0.66 -17.90
C ALA A 96 -4.91 0.87 -17.97
N LEU A 97 -4.82 1.54 -16.83
CA LEU A 97 -4.53 2.97 -16.77
C LEU A 97 -3.17 3.31 -17.40
N MET A 98 -2.12 2.55 -17.08
CA MET A 98 -0.80 2.76 -17.67
C MET A 98 -0.81 2.51 -19.19
N SER A 99 -1.51 1.47 -19.65
CA SER A 99 -1.66 1.17 -21.07
C SER A 99 -2.34 2.32 -21.81
N ILE A 100 -3.39 2.94 -21.24
CA ILE A 100 -4.01 4.13 -21.83
C ILE A 100 -2.98 5.27 -21.93
N LEU A 101 -2.26 5.57 -20.85
CA LEU A 101 -1.28 6.66 -20.84
C LEU A 101 -0.08 6.43 -21.79
N GLU A 102 0.27 5.18 -22.06
CA GLU A 102 1.35 4.83 -22.99
C GLU A 102 0.92 4.91 -24.46
N ASN A 103 -0.35 4.62 -24.76
CA ASN A 103 -0.83 4.44 -26.13
C ASN A 103 -1.76 5.57 -26.60
N ASP A 104 -2.17 6.48 -25.71
CA ASP A 104 -2.98 7.66 -26.04
C ASP A 104 -2.19 8.95 -25.72
N PRO A 105 -1.55 9.56 -26.74
CA PRO A 105 -0.79 10.79 -26.58
C PRO A 105 -1.63 11.98 -26.11
N GLU A 106 -2.92 12.03 -26.44
CA GLU A 106 -3.82 13.11 -26.03
C GLU A 106 -4.14 12.98 -24.54
N MET A 107 -4.45 11.76 -24.08
CA MET A 107 -4.69 11.49 -22.66
C MET A 107 -3.41 11.66 -21.82
N ALA A 108 -2.26 11.24 -22.34
CA ALA A 108 -0.97 11.48 -21.71
C ALA A 108 -0.66 12.98 -21.57
N HIS A 109 -0.98 13.76 -22.61
CA HIS A 109 -0.82 15.21 -22.61
C HIS A 109 -1.79 15.89 -21.64
N ALA A 110 -3.06 15.48 -21.61
CA ALA A 110 -4.05 15.98 -20.67
C ALA A 110 -3.66 15.67 -19.21
N ALA A 111 -3.17 14.45 -18.94
CA ALA A 111 -2.63 14.08 -17.63
C ALA A 111 -1.41 14.95 -17.23
N ASP A 112 -0.53 15.26 -18.17
CA ASP A 112 0.60 16.17 -17.96
C ASP A 112 0.14 17.63 -17.68
N GLN A 113 -0.96 18.07 -18.30
CA GLN A 113 -1.52 19.42 -18.17
C GLN A 113 -2.38 19.62 -16.91
N CYS A 114 -3.01 18.57 -16.39
CA CYS A 114 -3.77 18.61 -15.12
C CYS A 114 -2.91 18.92 -13.88
N HIS A 115 -1.58 18.99 -14.03
CA HIS A 115 -0.67 19.48 -13.01
C HIS A 115 -0.38 20.98 -13.20
N SER A 116 -1.03 21.80 -12.37
CA SER A 116 -1.00 23.26 -12.30
C SER A 116 0.38 23.90 -12.02
N THR A 117 1.39 23.67 -12.86
CA THR A 117 2.61 24.47 -12.80
C THR A 117 3.25 24.69 -14.18
N ASN A 118 3.48 25.98 -14.49
CA ASN A 118 4.23 26.40 -15.68
C ASN A 118 5.73 26.09 -15.58
N ASP A 119 6.24 25.66 -14.41
CA ASP A 119 7.66 25.33 -14.22
C ASP A 119 8.02 23.92 -14.75
N ALA A 120 8.85 23.88 -15.78
CA ALA A 120 9.28 22.65 -16.47
C ALA A 120 10.15 21.72 -15.60
N LYS A 121 10.99 22.24 -14.70
CA LYS A 121 11.82 21.42 -13.79
C LYS A 121 10.94 20.76 -12.74
N LEU A 122 9.95 21.50 -12.23
CA LEU A 122 8.99 20.99 -11.27
C LEU A 122 8.09 19.92 -11.91
N ARG A 123 7.69 20.11 -13.18
CA ARG A 123 6.96 19.11 -13.98
C ARG A 123 7.76 17.82 -14.18
N ALA A 124 9.02 17.90 -14.61
CA ALA A 124 9.89 16.73 -14.80
C ALA A 124 10.13 15.94 -13.49
N LYS A 125 10.36 16.66 -12.38
CA LYS A 125 10.48 16.05 -11.04
C LYS A 125 9.19 15.35 -10.62
N ARG A 126 8.02 15.94 -10.89
CA ARG A 126 6.70 15.38 -10.58
C ARG A 126 6.35 14.18 -11.48
N ARG A 127 6.66 14.23 -12.78
CA ARG A 127 6.48 13.09 -13.70
C ARG A 127 7.25 11.84 -13.25
N LYS A 128 8.48 12.03 -12.76
CA LYS A 128 9.30 10.96 -12.15
C LYS A 128 8.73 10.44 -10.81
N ILE A 129 7.96 11.24 -10.09
CA ILE A 129 7.22 10.81 -8.88
C ILE A 129 5.93 10.07 -9.26
N LEU A 130 5.31 10.44 -10.38
CA LEU A 130 4.04 9.90 -10.86
C LEU A 130 4.19 8.58 -11.62
N ASN A 131 5.34 8.27 -12.22
CA ASN A 131 5.55 6.99 -12.91
C ASN A 131 6.78 6.14 -12.48
N PRO A 132 6.86 5.70 -11.21
CA PRO A 132 7.93 4.80 -10.77
C PRO A 132 7.63 3.28 -10.77
N GLY A 133 6.49 2.80 -11.30
CA GLY A 133 6.19 1.35 -11.31
C GLY A 133 6.16 0.69 -9.92
N LEU A 134 6.59 -0.59 -9.82
CA LEU A 134 6.73 -1.35 -8.55
C LEU A 134 7.84 -0.82 -7.61
N SER A 135 8.67 0.13 -8.06
CA SER A 135 9.70 0.83 -7.26
C SER A 135 9.28 2.27 -6.95
N SER A 136 8.01 2.45 -6.55
CA SER A 136 7.48 3.78 -6.29
C SER A 136 8.04 4.42 -5.04
N LYS A 137 8.41 5.71 -5.13
CA LYS A 137 8.75 6.51 -3.94
C LYS A 137 7.66 6.48 -2.86
N SER A 138 6.39 6.25 -3.24
CA SER A 138 5.29 6.06 -2.29
C SER A 138 5.39 4.70 -1.57
N LEU A 139 5.76 3.63 -2.28
CA LEU A 139 6.05 2.32 -1.68
C LEU A 139 7.32 2.36 -0.82
N ASP A 140 8.36 3.10 -1.24
CA ASP A 140 9.57 3.28 -0.44
C ASP A 140 9.25 4.02 0.87
N ARG A 141 8.52 5.15 0.79
CA ARG A 141 8.04 5.88 1.98
C ARG A 141 7.17 5.00 2.89
N MET A 142 6.31 4.17 2.30
CA MET A 142 5.49 3.20 3.05
C MET A 142 6.38 2.22 3.82
N ARG A 143 7.37 1.62 3.14
CA ARG A 143 8.32 0.66 3.75
C ARG A 143 9.19 1.30 4.83
N GLU A 144 9.69 2.51 4.58
CA GLU A 144 10.40 3.31 5.59
C GLU A 144 9.52 3.58 6.83
N PHE A 145 8.25 3.95 6.61
CA PHE A 145 7.29 4.17 7.70
C PHE A 145 7.02 2.89 8.50
N ILE A 146 6.85 1.75 7.82
CA ILE A 146 6.71 0.44 8.48
C ILE A 146 7.94 0.19 9.37
N LEU A 147 9.15 0.25 8.82
CA LEU A 147 10.38 -0.02 9.55
C LEU A 147 10.55 0.88 10.79
N LYS A 148 10.20 2.17 10.66
CA LYS A 148 10.30 3.13 11.77
C LYS A 148 9.30 2.88 12.90
N ASN A 149 8.12 2.35 12.58
CA ASN A 149 6.99 2.27 13.52
C ASN A 149 6.60 0.83 13.87
N GLN A 150 7.29 -0.17 13.30
CA GLN A 150 7.16 -1.56 13.69
C GLN A 150 7.69 -1.69 15.13
N LYS A 151 6.79 -1.92 16.08
CA LYS A 151 7.21 -2.32 17.42
C LYS A 151 7.87 -3.70 17.29
N PRO A 152 9.12 -3.91 17.76
CA PRO A 152 9.74 -5.22 17.70
C PRO A 152 8.81 -6.21 18.42
N THR A 153 8.52 -7.33 17.77
CA THR A 153 7.59 -8.34 18.28
C THR A 153 8.15 -9.14 19.46
N TYR A 154 9.37 -8.84 19.90
CA TYR A 154 9.99 -9.35 21.12
C TYR A 154 10.73 -8.20 21.81
N GLY A 155 10.75 -8.22 23.14
CA GLY A 155 11.20 -7.14 24.01
C GLY A 155 12.60 -6.61 23.71
N GLU A 156 12.92 -5.46 24.31
CA GLU A 156 14.25 -4.86 24.27
C GLU A 156 15.34 -5.93 24.45
N PRO A 157 16.45 -5.88 23.70
CA PRO A 157 17.58 -6.75 23.99
C PRO A 157 18.00 -6.45 25.42
N VAL A 158 17.82 -7.45 26.29
CA VAL A 158 18.30 -7.37 27.67
C VAL A 158 19.79 -7.12 27.58
N ALA A 159 20.25 -5.99 28.09
CA ALA A 159 21.65 -5.73 28.27
C ALA A 159 22.19 -6.78 29.25
N GLY A 160 22.90 -7.77 28.73
CA GLY A 160 23.46 -8.85 29.52
C GLY A 160 23.88 -10.01 28.64
N ASP A 161 25.09 -9.95 28.09
CA ASP A 161 26.14 -10.77 28.68
C ASP A 161 27.51 -10.17 28.36
N SER A 162 28.39 -10.35 29.33
CA SER A 162 29.75 -9.82 29.42
C SER A 162 30.71 -10.42 28.40
#